data_AF-A0A923U7M1-F1
#
_entry.id   AF-A0A923U7M1-F1
#
_cell.length_a   1.000
_cell.length_b   1.000
_cell.length_c   1.000
_cell.angle_alpha   90.00
_cell.angle_beta   90.00
_cell.angle_gamma   90.00
#
_symmetry.space_group_name_H-M   'P 1'
#
loop_
_entity.id
_entity.type
_entity.pdbx_description
1 polymer ?
#
loop_
_entity_poly.entity_id
_entity_poly.type
_entity_poly.pdbx_seq_one_letter_code
_entity_poly.pdbx_strand_id
1 'polypeptide(L)'
;MTAPPPLHLRSLESSGALIGSALVLAALVIIWVARMSQGRDLYVSELGAAGQPTARWFEGALLLIVVGGSLIAYAARGIRSRLPAFAIWAPAVSLWIGCGFFLLASQVTCTTGCPLPVGESFTWQDLIHTSVAVLAFAAACFAMLQVSFAAGHRSLARFSLGAAVAVAMIAGAGGILSLARFQVKFGSRLELAATTIALGWLLILGLVTALRPVPSIPTGPIEFEAPLPVG
;
A
#
# COMPACT_ATOMS: atom_id res chain seq x y z
N MET A 1 -20.13 20.38 -8.99
CA MET A 1 -19.65 20.33 -7.59
C MET A 1 -20.55 19.37 -6.84
N THR A 2 -20.03 18.26 -6.33
CA THR A 2 -20.80 17.32 -5.49
C THR A 2 -20.85 17.87 -4.06
N ALA A 3 -22.02 17.80 -3.42
CA ALA A 3 -22.19 18.21 -2.03
C ALA A 3 -21.18 17.49 -1.13
N PRO A 4 -20.59 18.16 -0.12
CA PRO A 4 -19.67 17.50 0.80
C PRO A 4 -20.39 16.35 1.52
N PRO A 5 -19.71 15.21 1.75
CA PRO A 5 -20.32 14.09 2.47
C PRO A 5 -20.70 14.51 3.89
N PRO A 6 -21.77 13.92 4.47
CA PRO A 6 -22.21 14.19 5.84
C PRO A 6 -21.08 13.93 6.85
N LEU A 7 -21.07 14.70 7.94
CA LEU A 7 -20.00 14.71 8.95
C LEU A 7 -19.68 13.32 9.52
N HIS A 8 -20.70 12.47 9.73
CA HIS A 8 -20.51 11.10 10.22
C HIS A 8 -19.71 10.22 9.26
N LEU A 9 -19.91 10.34 7.94
CA LEU A 9 -19.14 9.59 6.95
C LEU A 9 -17.68 10.04 6.93
N ARG A 10 -17.40 11.34 7.09
CA ARG A 10 -16.03 11.86 7.18
C ARG A 10 -15.31 11.40 8.46
N SER A 11 -16.02 11.36 9.59
CA SER A 11 -15.46 10.83 10.84
C SER A 11 -15.11 9.34 10.71
N LEU A 12 -15.95 8.57 10.02
CA LEU A 12 -15.70 7.15 9.74
C LEU A 12 -14.51 6.97 8.80
N GLU A 13 -14.38 7.79 7.76
CA GLU A 13 -13.22 7.79 6.85
C GLU A 13 -11.91 8.13 7.57
N SER A 14 -11.92 9.17 8.41
CA SER A 14 -10.73 9.59 9.17
C SER A 14 -10.33 8.51 10.19
N SER A 15 -11.30 7.98 10.94
CA SER A 15 -11.07 6.89 11.89
C SER A 15 -10.55 5.63 11.19
N GLY A 16 -11.16 5.26 10.06
CA GLY A 16 -10.71 4.15 9.23
C GLY A 16 -9.28 4.34 8.72
N ALA A 17 -8.93 5.54 8.25
CA ALA A 17 -7.59 5.86 7.80
C ALA A 17 -6.55 5.80 8.95
N LEU A 18 -6.90 6.26 10.16
CA LEU A 18 -6.03 6.18 11.34
C LEU A 18 -5.81 4.73 11.79
N ILE A 19 -6.90 3.96 11.92
CA ILE A 19 -6.83 2.53 12.26
C ILE A 19 -6.02 1.81 11.20
N GLY A 20 -6.30 2.04 9.91
CA GLY A 20 -5.56 1.42 8.82
C GLY A 20 -4.07 1.78 8.83
N SER A 21 -3.74 3.04 9.13
CA SER A 21 -2.36 3.50 9.30
C SER A 21 -1.65 2.76 10.45
N ALA A 22 -2.31 2.61 11.59
CA ALA A 22 -1.78 1.87 12.73
C ALA A 22 -1.55 0.39 12.42
N LEU A 23 -2.47 -0.26 11.70
CA LEU A 23 -2.34 -1.66 11.28
C LEU A 23 -1.16 -1.85 10.30
N VAL A 24 -1.01 -0.95 9.32
CA VAL A 24 0.12 -0.97 8.37
C VAL A 24 1.45 -0.75 9.10
N LEU A 25 1.49 0.17 10.08
CA LEU A 25 2.68 0.38 10.90
C LEU A 25 3.01 -0.87 11.74
N ALA A 26 2.01 -1.48 12.39
CA ALA A 26 2.20 -2.70 13.16
C ALA A 26 2.74 -3.84 12.27
N ALA A 27 2.20 -4.01 11.06
CA ALA A 27 2.69 -4.97 10.10
C ALA A 27 4.16 -4.71 9.70
N LEU A 28 4.51 -3.45 9.42
CA LEU A 28 5.88 -3.06 9.09
C LEU A 28 6.84 -3.38 10.25
N VAL A 29 6.44 -3.11 11.49
CA VAL A 29 7.23 -3.45 12.68
C VAL A 29 7.39 -4.97 12.80
N ILE A 30 6.33 -5.75 12.62
CA ILE A 30 6.41 -7.22 12.66
C ILE A 30 7.39 -7.74 11.60
N ILE A 31 7.33 -7.23 10.37
CA ILE A 31 8.25 -7.63 9.29
C ILE A 31 9.71 -7.31 9.66
N TRP A 32 9.98 -6.12 10.20
CA TRP A 32 11.33 -5.73 10.62
C TRP A 32 11.83 -6.54 11.82
N VAL A 33 11.00 -6.80 12.82
CA VAL A 33 11.37 -7.62 13.98
C VAL A 33 11.64 -9.05 13.54
N ALA A 34 10.76 -9.64 12.73
CA ALA A 34 10.95 -10.96 12.14
C ALA A 34 12.24 -11.02 11.30
N ARG A 35 12.54 -9.95 10.56
CA ARG A 35 13.80 -9.82 9.82
C ARG A 35 15.02 -9.83 10.74
N MET A 36 15.02 -9.00 11.77
CA MET A 36 16.16 -8.85 12.67
C MET A 36 16.36 -10.06 13.58
N SER A 37 15.32 -10.84 13.85
CA SER A 37 15.41 -12.07 14.64
C SER A 37 16.09 -13.23 13.88
N GLN A 38 16.20 -13.12 12.55
CA GLN A 38 16.81 -14.15 11.72
C GLN A 38 18.30 -13.82 11.56
N GLY A 39 19.19 -14.68 12.04
CA GLY A 39 20.65 -14.50 11.95
C GLY A 39 21.24 -14.55 10.53
N ARG A 40 20.41 -14.50 9.48
CA ARG A 40 20.78 -14.57 8.07
C ARG A 40 19.88 -13.68 7.21
N ASP A 41 20.41 -13.22 6.08
CA ASP A 41 19.68 -12.39 5.11
C ASP A 41 18.70 -13.25 4.27
N LEU A 42 17.48 -13.46 4.78
CA LEU A 42 16.33 -14.11 4.11
C LEU A 42 15.59 -13.22 3.10
N TYR A 43 14.91 -13.77 2.12
CA TYR A 43 13.94 -12.94 1.39
C TYR A 43 12.75 -12.54 2.28
N VAL A 44 12.02 -11.47 1.93
CA VAL A 44 10.88 -11.02 2.76
C VAL A 44 9.80 -12.10 2.77
N SER A 45 9.54 -12.70 1.61
CA SER A 45 8.65 -13.85 1.44
C SER A 45 9.13 -15.09 2.21
N GLU A 46 10.44 -15.28 2.38
CA GLU A 46 10.99 -16.42 3.12
C GLU A 46 10.69 -16.32 4.63
N LEU A 47 10.39 -15.13 5.18
CA LEU A 47 9.92 -14.99 6.57
C LEU A 47 8.59 -15.75 6.81
N GLY A 48 7.79 -15.90 5.75
CA GLY A 48 6.52 -16.62 5.72
C GLY A 48 6.62 -18.06 5.24
N ALA A 49 7.81 -18.56 4.90
CA ALA A 49 7.96 -19.88 4.31
C ALA A 49 7.55 -21.00 5.27
N ALA A 50 7.06 -22.11 4.72
CA ALA A 50 6.67 -23.28 5.49
C ALA A 50 7.80 -23.73 6.45
N GLY A 51 7.45 -24.00 7.70
CA GLY A 51 8.39 -24.43 8.74
C GLY A 51 9.25 -23.32 9.36
N GLN A 52 9.14 -22.07 8.90
CA GLN A 52 9.87 -20.95 9.53
C GLN A 52 9.25 -20.56 10.88
N PRO A 53 10.07 -20.25 11.90
CA PRO A 53 9.57 -19.77 13.20
C PRO A 53 8.72 -18.50 13.10
N THR A 54 8.98 -17.66 12.09
CA THR A 54 8.30 -16.40 11.84
C THR A 54 7.05 -16.53 10.97
N ALA A 55 6.70 -17.72 10.48
CA ALA A 55 5.70 -17.89 9.43
C ALA A 55 4.33 -17.29 9.79
N ARG A 56 3.79 -17.62 10.97
CA ARG A 56 2.49 -17.09 11.44
C ARG A 56 2.51 -15.58 11.70
N TRP A 57 3.64 -15.06 12.16
CA TRP A 57 3.80 -13.62 12.38
C TRP A 57 3.80 -12.87 11.05
N PHE A 58 4.48 -13.41 10.03
CA PHE A 58 4.50 -12.83 8.70
C PHE A 58 3.13 -12.91 8.02
N GLU A 59 2.42 -14.05 8.13
CA GLU A 59 1.03 -14.17 7.68
C GLU A 59 0.13 -13.11 8.35
N GLY A 60 0.23 -12.97 9.69
CA GLY A 60 -0.48 -11.94 10.43
C GLY A 60 -0.15 -10.52 9.95
N ALA A 61 1.11 -10.23 9.64
CA ALA A 61 1.51 -8.95 9.07
C ALA A 61 0.87 -8.69 7.69
N LEU A 62 0.80 -9.70 6.82
CA LEU A 62 0.11 -9.58 5.52
C LEU A 62 -1.39 -9.31 5.73
N LEU A 63 -2.06 -10.02 6.65
CA LEU A 63 -3.47 -9.78 6.95
C LEU A 63 -3.72 -8.37 7.51
N LEU A 64 -2.82 -7.87 8.38
CA LEU A 64 -2.87 -6.49 8.86
C LEU A 64 -2.72 -5.48 7.71
N ILE A 65 -1.84 -5.74 6.74
CA ILE A 65 -1.70 -4.92 5.52
C ILE A 65 -2.97 -4.96 4.70
N VAL A 66 -3.60 -6.12 4.52
CA VAL A 66 -4.85 -6.27 3.77
C VAL A 66 -5.98 -5.45 4.40
N VAL A 67 -6.18 -5.59 5.71
CA VAL A 67 -7.24 -4.86 6.43
C VAL A 67 -6.91 -3.36 6.45
N GLY A 68 -5.69 -2.99 6.85
CA GLY A 68 -5.29 -1.60 6.96
C GLY A 68 -5.25 -0.87 5.63
N GLY A 69 -4.69 -1.51 4.59
CA GLY A 69 -4.68 -1.01 3.22
C GLY A 69 -6.08 -0.84 2.65
N SER A 70 -7.01 -1.77 2.95
CA SER A 70 -8.41 -1.66 2.50
C SER A 70 -9.14 -0.49 3.16
N LEU A 71 -8.89 -0.24 4.46
CA LEU A 71 -9.43 0.92 5.17
C LEU A 71 -8.88 2.25 4.61
N ILE A 72 -7.57 2.31 4.37
CA ILE A 72 -6.92 3.48 3.75
C ILE A 72 -7.46 3.71 2.33
N ALA A 73 -7.59 2.66 1.53
CA ALA A 73 -8.16 2.71 0.19
C ALA A 73 -9.60 3.25 0.21
N TYR A 74 -10.43 2.76 1.13
CA TYR A 74 -11.79 3.27 1.31
C TYR A 74 -11.81 4.76 1.67
N ALA A 75 -10.97 5.20 2.60
CA ALA A 75 -10.87 6.61 2.98
C ALA A 75 -10.34 7.48 1.81
N ALA A 76 -9.43 6.94 1.00
CA ALA A 76 -8.81 7.62 -0.14
C ALA A 76 -9.64 7.56 -1.44
N ARG A 77 -10.85 6.97 -1.44
CA ARG A 77 -11.67 6.73 -2.65
C ARG A 77 -12.07 7.98 -3.44
N GLY A 78 -12.01 9.15 -2.80
CA GLY A 78 -12.25 10.45 -3.44
C GLY A 78 -11.08 10.98 -4.26
N ILE A 79 -9.87 10.39 -4.15
CA ILE A 79 -8.70 10.81 -4.93
C ILE A 79 -8.85 10.37 -6.38
N ARG A 80 -8.58 11.30 -7.32
CA ARG A 80 -8.62 11.03 -8.76
C ARG A 80 -7.37 11.58 -9.44
N SER A 81 -6.81 10.79 -10.36
CA SER A 81 -5.72 11.22 -11.23
C SER A 81 -6.23 12.23 -12.27
N ARG A 82 -5.40 13.21 -12.62
CA ARG A 82 -5.68 14.17 -13.71
C ARG A 82 -5.29 13.65 -15.09
N LEU A 83 -4.42 12.64 -15.16
CA LEU A 83 -3.98 12.08 -16.43
C LEU A 83 -4.99 11.04 -16.94
N PRO A 84 -5.53 11.16 -18.17
CA PRO A 84 -6.54 10.24 -18.70
C PRO A 84 -6.12 8.77 -18.64
N ALA A 85 -4.85 8.46 -18.97
CA ALA A 85 -4.31 7.09 -18.93
C ALA A 85 -4.38 6.45 -17.52
N PHE A 86 -4.37 7.26 -16.47
CA PHE A 86 -4.39 6.82 -15.07
C PHE A 86 -5.75 7.07 -14.38
N ALA A 87 -6.72 7.64 -15.10
CA ALA A 87 -8.03 8.04 -14.59
C ALA A 87 -9.13 7.00 -14.85
N ILE A 88 -8.80 5.84 -15.46
CA ILE A 88 -9.74 4.76 -15.76
C ILE A 88 -10.49 4.31 -14.49
N TRP A 89 -9.81 4.28 -13.34
CA TRP A 89 -10.42 4.01 -12.03
C TRP A 89 -9.70 4.77 -10.91
N ALA A 90 -10.24 4.71 -9.68
CA ALA A 90 -9.66 5.37 -8.51
C ALA A 90 -8.38 4.66 -8.05
N PRO A 91 -7.39 5.37 -7.47
CA PRO A 91 -6.27 4.72 -6.79
C PRO A 91 -6.71 3.67 -5.74
N ALA A 92 -7.86 3.90 -5.09
CA ALA A 92 -8.46 2.95 -4.16
C ALA A 92 -8.72 1.56 -4.77
N VAL A 93 -9.12 1.50 -6.05
CA VAL A 93 -9.35 0.23 -6.74
C VAL A 93 -8.04 -0.53 -6.91
N SER A 94 -6.96 0.14 -7.32
CA SER A 94 -5.64 -0.47 -7.40
C SER A 94 -5.11 -0.93 -6.05
N LEU A 95 -5.38 -0.18 -4.97
CA LEU A 95 -5.04 -0.61 -3.62
C LEU A 95 -5.83 -1.86 -3.20
N TRP A 96 -7.13 -1.94 -3.48
CA TRP A 96 -7.92 -3.14 -3.19
C TRP A 96 -7.49 -4.35 -4.03
N ILE A 97 -7.12 -4.15 -5.30
CA ILE A 97 -6.52 -5.20 -6.12
C ILE A 97 -5.23 -5.70 -5.46
N GLY A 98 -4.34 -4.80 -5.04
CA GLY A 98 -3.12 -5.14 -4.31
C GLY A 98 -3.40 -5.87 -2.99
N CYS A 99 -4.41 -5.44 -2.22
CA CYS A 99 -4.85 -6.13 -1.01
C CYS A 99 -5.41 -7.53 -1.32
N GLY A 100 -6.15 -7.71 -2.41
CA GLY A 100 -6.63 -9.03 -2.84
C GLY A 100 -5.48 -9.98 -3.15
N PHE A 101 -4.45 -9.50 -3.84
CA PHE A 101 -3.25 -10.30 -4.10
C PHE A 101 -2.44 -10.60 -2.83
N PHE A 102 -2.29 -9.65 -1.90
CA PHE A 102 -1.64 -9.91 -0.62
C PHE A 102 -2.44 -10.87 0.27
N LEU A 103 -3.77 -10.82 0.20
CA LEU A 103 -4.62 -11.80 0.87
C LEU A 103 -4.32 -13.19 0.32
N LEU A 104 -4.30 -13.37 -1.00
CA LEU A 104 -3.95 -14.66 -1.60
C LEU A 104 -2.51 -15.10 -1.25
N ALA A 105 -1.55 -14.17 -1.26
CA ALA A 105 -0.16 -14.42 -0.87
C ALA A 105 -0.02 -14.87 0.60
N SER A 106 -0.89 -14.38 1.47
CA SER A 106 -0.92 -14.78 2.89
C SER A 106 -1.42 -16.22 3.07
N GLN A 107 -2.28 -16.70 2.18
CA GLN A 107 -2.87 -18.04 2.25
C GLN A 107 -2.02 -19.08 1.51
N VAL A 108 -1.36 -18.69 0.42
CA VAL A 108 -0.45 -19.53 -0.35
C VAL A 108 0.97 -19.07 -0.06
N THR A 109 1.57 -19.58 1.02
CA THR A 109 2.93 -19.24 1.43
C THR A 109 3.97 -19.95 0.55
N CYS A 110 5.22 -19.47 0.52
CA CYS A 110 6.29 -20.21 -0.15
C CYS A 110 6.63 -21.51 0.58
N THR A 111 7.14 -22.48 -0.17
CA THR A 111 7.78 -23.68 0.38
C THR A 111 9.07 -23.33 1.12
N THR A 112 9.59 -24.30 1.87
CA THR A 112 10.77 -24.11 2.73
C THR A 112 11.96 -23.55 1.95
N GLY A 113 12.51 -22.44 2.44
CA GLY A 113 13.66 -21.77 1.80
C GLY A 113 13.30 -20.87 0.63
N CYS A 114 12.00 -20.73 0.29
CA CYS A 114 11.49 -19.86 -0.76
C CYS A 114 12.31 -19.96 -2.05
N PRO A 115 12.31 -21.12 -2.73
CA PRO A 115 13.18 -21.36 -3.86
C PRO A 115 12.94 -20.33 -4.96
N LEU A 116 14.04 -19.88 -5.57
CA LEU A 116 13.99 -18.99 -6.73
C LEU A 116 13.16 -19.65 -7.85
N PRO A 117 12.52 -18.87 -8.74
CA PRO A 117 11.65 -19.37 -9.82
C PRO A 117 12.41 -20.05 -10.97
N VAL A 118 13.51 -20.74 -10.63
CA VAL A 118 14.38 -21.52 -11.48
C VAL A 118 14.95 -22.70 -10.68
N GLY A 119 14.71 -23.93 -11.12
CA GLY A 119 15.30 -25.14 -10.52
C GLY A 119 14.30 -26.19 -10.07
N GLU A 120 14.82 -27.37 -9.70
CA GLU A 120 14.03 -28.57 -9.41
C GLU A 120 13.24 -28.49 -8.10
N SER A 121 13.66 -27.62 -7.17
CA SER A 121 12.96 -27.39 -5.90
C SER A 121 11.80 -26.40 -6.02
N PHE A 122 11.63 -25.74 -7.15
CA PHE A 122 10.58 -24.73 -7.35
C PHE A 122 9.24 -25.39 -7.69
N THR A 123 8.21 -25.04 -6.93
CA THR A 123 6.89 -25.66 -7.05
C THR A 123 5.84 -24.70 -7.62
N TRP A 124 4.68 -25.22 -7.98
CA TRP A 124 3.51 -24.41 -8.35
C TRP A 124 3.07 -23.47 -7.23
N GLN A 125 3.24 -23.87 -5.97
CA GLN A 125 2.95 -23.04 -4.79
C GLN A 125 3.86 -21.80 -4.76
N ASP A 126 5.16 -21.97 -5.00
CA ASP A 126 6.13 -20.87 -5.05
C ASP A 126 5.87 -19.92 -6.22
N LEU A 127 5.46 -20.46 -7.37
CA LEU A 127 5.07 -19.66 -8.53
C LEU A 127 3.84 -18.82 -8.25
N ILE A 128 2.81 -19.42 -7.65
CA ILE A 128 1.57 -18.71 -7.30
C ILE A 128 1.91 -17.59 -6.31
N HIS A 129 2.58 -17.90 -5.20
CA HIS A 129 2.98 -16.91 -4.19
C HIS A 129 3.76 -15.75 -4.81
N THR A 130 4.82 -16.06 -5.56
CA THR A 130 5.69 -15.05 -6.18
C THR A 130 4.91 -14.19 -7.17
N SER A 131 4.08 -14.79 -8.01
CA SER A 131 3.28 -14.07 -9.00
C SER A 131 2.30 -13.11 -8.34
N VAL A 132 1.56 -13.57 -7.33
CA VAL A 132 0.59 -12.71 -6.63
C VAL A 132 1.30 -11.61 -5.83
N ALA A 133 2.45 -11.91 -5.22
CA ALA A 133 3.24 -10.89 -4.53
C ALA A 133 3.73 -9.80 -5.48
N VAL A 134 4.28 -10.17 -6.65
CA VAL A 134 4.70 -9.22 -7.69
C VAL A 134 3.52 -8.39 -8.19
N LEU A 135 2.37 -9.02 -8.45
CA LEU A 135 1.16 -8.31 -8.87
C LEU A 135 0.64 -7.35 -7.78
N ALA A 136 0.76 -7.71 -6.50
CA ALA A 136 0.41 -6.83 -5.39
C ALA A 136 1.29 -5.56 -5.38
N PHE A 137 2.62 -5.73 -5.51
CA PHE A 137 3.55 -4.61 -5.61
C PHE A 137 3.32 -3.77 -6.88
N ALA A 138 3.04 -4.41 -8.01
CA ALA A 138 2.73 -3.69 -9.26
C ALA A 138 1.44 -2.86 -9.12
N ALA A 139 0.40 -3.40 -8.50
CA ALA A 139 -0.84 -2.68 -8.22
C ALA A 139 -0.62 -1.51 -7.25
N ALA A 140 0.22 -1.69 -6.22
CA ALA A 140 0.62 -0.62 -5.31
C ALA A 140 1.42 0.48 -6.00
N CYS A 141 2.41 0.13 -6.83
CA CYS A 141 3.16 1.08 -7.66
C CYS A 141 2.24 1.84 -8.62
N PHE A 142 1.26 1.16 -9.22
CA PHE A 142 0.27 1.81 -10.07
C PHE A 142 -0.58 2.79 -9.27
N ALA A 143 -1.02 2.43 -8.06
CA ALA A 143 -1.72 3.36 -7.17
C ALA A 143 -0.86 4.59 -6.82
N MET A 144 0.43 4.40 -6.53
CA MET A 144 1.39 5.50 -6.29
C MET A 144 1.49 6.43 -7.51
N LEU A 145 1.57 5.88 -8.72
CA LEU A 145 1.55 6.66 -9.96
C LEU A 145 0.22 7.40 -10.15
N GLN A 146 -0.92 6.77 -9.87
CA GLN A 146 -2.21 7.46 -9.95
C GLN A 146 -2.30 8.63 -8.95
N VAL A 147 -1.77 8.46 -7.73
CA VAL A 147 -1.72 9.52 -6.72
C VAL A 147 -0.69 10.61 -7.07
N SER A 148 0.39 10.27 -7.80
CA SER A 148 1.38 11.26 -8.23
C SER A 148 0.81 12.31 -9.20
N PHE A 149 -0.29 11.99 -9.86
CA PHE A 149 -1.03 12.90 -10.74
C PHE A 149 -2.35 13.39 -10.13
N ALA A 150 -2.56 13.22 -8.82
CA ALA A 150 -3.77 13.67 -8.13
C ALA A 150 -3.87 15.20 -8.01
N ALA A 151 -5.09 15.71 -8.07
CA ALA A 151 -5.38 17.12 -7.88
C ALA A 151 -5.19 17.57 -6.41
N GLY A 152 -4.62 18.75 -6.20
CA GLY A 152 -4.70 19.47 -4.91
C GLY A 152 -3.62 19.17 -3.86
N HIS A 153 -2.73 18.18 -4.08
CA HIS A 153 -1.71 17.80 -3.09
C HIS A 153 -0.30 17.64 -3.70
N ARG A 154 0.37 18.75 -4.02
CA ARG A 154 1.68 18.75 -4.72
C ARG A 154 2.79 18.00 -3.97
N SER A 155 2.81 18.06 -2.64
CA SER A 155 3.80 17.34 -1.82
C SER A 155 3.56 15.83 -1.87
N LEU A 156 2.32 15.39 -1.63
CA LEU A 156 1.91 13.99 -1.73
C LEU A 156 2.16 13.44 -3.13
N ALA A 157 1.90 14.24 -4.17
CA ALA A 157 2.13 13.87 -5.56
C ALA A 157 3.62 13.55 -5.84
N ARG A 158 4.54 14.44 -5.45
CA ARG A 158 5.99 14.23 -5.61
C ARG A 158 6.49 13.05 -4.78
N PHE A 159 6.03 12.94 -3.54
CA PHE A 159 6.37 11.82 -2.67
C PHE A 159 5.91 10.49 -3.27
N SER A 160 4.70 10.44 -3.83
CA SER A 160 4.15 9.25 -4.49
C SER A 160 4.91 8.89 -5.76
N LEU A 161 5.34 9.88 -6.55
CA LEU A 161 6.20 9.62 -7.70
C LEU A 161 7.56 9.04 -7.28
N GLY A 162 8.19 9.65 -6.27
CA GLY A 162 9.46 9.17 -5.72
C GLY A 162 9.35 7.75 -5.19
N ALA A 163 8.28 7.45 -4.44
CA ALA A 163 8.00 6.11 -3.94
C ALA A 163 7.77 5.11 -5.09
N ALA A 164 6.96 5.46 -6.10
CA ALA A 164 6.69 4.60 -7.26
C ALA A 164 7.98 4.24 -8.00
N VAL A 165 8.81 5.24 -8.31
CA VAL A 165 10.09 5.05 -9.01
C VAL A 165 11.05 4.23 -8.15
N ALA A 166 11.17 4.55 -6.87
CA ALA A 166 12.06 3.83 -5.97
C ALA A 166 11.66 2.36 -5.84
N VAL A 167 10.38 2.07 -5.57
CA VAL A 167 9.89 0.69 -5.45
C VAL A 167 10.05 -0.06 -6.77
N ALA A 168 9.68 0.53 -7.91
CA ALA A 168 9.83 -0.12 -9.21
C ALA A 168 11.29 -0.47 -9.53
N MET A 169 12.22 0.45 -9.26
CA MET A 169 13.65 0.22 -9.50
C MET A 169 14.24 -0.81 -8.54
N ILE A 170 13.97 -0.68 -7.24
CA ILE A 170 14.52 -1.56 -6.20
C ILE A 170 13.95 -2.98 -6.32
N ALA A 171 12.63 -3.11 -6.46
CA ALA A 171 11.98 -4.41 -6.61
C ALA A 171 12.31 -5.04 -7.97
N GLY A 172 12.36 -4.25 -9.04
CA GLY A 172 12.78 -4.73 -10.37
C GLY A 172 14.22 -5.25 -10.36
N ALA A 173 15.15 -4.49 -9.77
CA ALA A 173 16.54 -4.93 -9.60
C ALA A 173 16.64 -6.19 -8.72
N GLY A 174 15.93 -6.22 -7.58
CA GLY A 174 15.85 -7.39 -6.70
C GLY A 174 15.35 -8.64 -7.44
N GLY A 175 14.27 -8.51 -8.22
CA GLY A 175 13.71 -9.60 -9.02
C GLY A 175 14.66 -10.09 -10.12
N ILE A 176 15.33 -9.18 -10.84
CA ILE A 176 16.32 -9.54 -11.86
C ILE A 176 17.52 -10.26 -11.23
N LEU A 177 18.03 -9.78 -10.09
CA LEU A 177 19.13 -10.43 -9.37
C LEU A 177 18.74 -11.84 -8.88
N SER A 178 17.51 -11.99 -8.39
CA SER A 178 16.93 -13.27 -8.01
C SER A 178 16.87 -14.24 -9.20
N LEU A 179 16.41 -13.79 -10.37
CA LEU A 179 16.39 -14.61 -11.60
C LEU A 179 17.79 -14.98 -12.08
N ALA A 180 18.76 -14.07 -11.97
CA ALA A 180 20.15 -14.29 -12.35
C ALA A 180 20.94 -15.15 -11.34
N ARG A 181 20.34 -15.51 -10.18
CA ARG A 181 21.01 -16.17 -9.04
C ARG A 181 22.26 -15.42 -8.57
N PHE A 182 22.27 -14.10 -8.76
CA PHE A 182 23.43 -13.25 -8.49
C PHE A 182 23.18 -12.38 -7.27
N GLN A 183 24.12 -12.34 -6.33
CA GLN A 183 24.06 -11.49 -5.13
C GLN A 183 22.74 -11.61 -4.34
N VAL A 184 22.31 -12.85 -4.09
CA VAL A 184 21.05 -13.20 -3.38
C VAL A 184 20.86 -12.42 -2.08
N LYS A 185 21.92 -12.25 -1.27
CA LYS A 185 21.88 -11.45 -0.03
C LYS A 185 21.55 -9.98 -0.29
N PHE A 186 22.09 -9.41 -1.36
CA PHE A 186 21.78 -8.03 -1.75
C PHE A 186 20.35 -7.92 -2.26
N GLY A 187 19.89 -8.87 -3.08
CA GLY A 187 18.49 -8.95 -3.54
C GLY A 187 17.49 -9.00 -2.38
N SER A 188 17.78 -9.81 -1.36
CA SER A 188 17.00 -9.86 -0.11
C SER A 188 16.87 -8.50 0.60
N ARG A 189 17.95 -7.72 0.65
CA ARG A 189 17.92 -6.36 1.25
C ARG A 189 17.13 -5.38 0.39
N LEU A 190 17.20 -5.51 -0.93
CA LEU A 190 16.40 -4.69 -1.85
C LEU A 190 14.90 -4.97 -1.66
N GLU A 191 14.48 -6.23 -1.51
CA GLU A 191 13.07 -6.55 -1.23
C GLU A 191 12.56 -5.92 0.07
N LEU A 192 13.37 -5.96 1.13
CA LEU A 192 13.01 -5.33 2.40
C LEU A 192 12.92 -3.81 2.26
N ALA A 193 13.83 -3.19 1.50
CA ALA A 193 13.80 -1.77 1.22
C ALA A 193 12.56 -1.38 0.41
N ALA A 194 12.23 -2.12 -0.65
CA ALA A 194 11.04 -1.90 -1.47
C ALA A 194 9.76 -2.05 -0.64
N THR A 195 9.67 -3.10 0.17
CA THR A 195 8.55 -3.33 1.11
C THR A 195 8.41 -2.16 2.09
N THR A 196 9.51 -1.70 2.67
CA THR A 196 9.51 -0.60 3.64
C THR A 196 9.05 0.71 3.00
N ILE A 197 9.52 1.03 1.80
CA ILE A 197 9.10 2.23 1.07
C ILE A 197 7.62 2.15 0.70
N ALA A 198 7.15 0.99 0.23
CA ALA A 198 5.76 0.80 -0.17
C ALA A 198 4.80 0.93 1.03
N LEU A 199 5.10 0.28 2.15
CA LEU A 199 4.30 0.38 3.38
C LEU A 199 4.40 1.77 4.01
N GLY A 200 5.58 2.40 4.00
CA GLY A 200 5.75 3.78 4.45
C GLY A 200 4.94 4.77 3.62
N TRP A 201 4.87 4.57 2.30
CA TRP A 201 4.01 5.37 1.44
C TRP A 201 2.53 5.18 1.76
N LEU A 202 2.09 3.93 1.95
CA LEU A 202 0.70 3.62 2.29
C LEU A 202 0.31 4.23 3.65
N LEU A 203 1.20 4.16 4.63
CA LEU A 203 1.07 4.81 5.94
C LEU A 203 0.88 6.34 5.77
N ILE A 204 1.74 7.00 5.01
CA ILE A 204 1.66 8.45 4.77
C ILE A 204 0.37 8.81 4.02
N LEU A 205 -0.05 8.00 3.05
CA LEU A 205 -1.34 8.20 2.37
C LEU A 205 -2.51 8.13 3.36
N GLY A 206 -2.50 7.15 4.26
CA GLY A 206 -3.48 7.02 5.34
C GLY A 206 -3.52 8.24 6.24
N LEU A 207 -2.36 8.68 6.75
CA LEU A 207 -2.25 9.85 7.62
C LEU A 207 -2.71 11.14 6.91
N VAL A 208 -2.27 11.38 5.68
CA VAL A 208 -2.71 12.56 4.90
C VAL A 208 -4.21 12.53 4.62
N THR A 209 -4.79 11.34 4.46
CA THR A 209 -6.24 11.19 4.27
C THR A 209 -7.02 11.44 5.56
N ALA A 210 -6.50 10.98 6.71
CA ALA A 210 -7.09 11.21 8.02
C ALA A 210 -7.09 12.70 8.43
N LEU A 211 -6.02 13.42 8.08
CA LEU A 211 -5.77 14.81 8.51
C LEU A 211 -6.42 15.88 7.60
N ARG A 212 -7.27 15.49 6.64
CA ARG A 212 -7.93 16.47 5.76
C ARG A 212 -8.87 17.37 6.57
N PRO A 213 -8.74 18.71 6.51
CA PRO A 213 -9.58 19.62 7.27
C PRO A 213 -11.07 19.42 6.98
N VAL A 214 -11.87 19.41 8.05
CA VAL A 214 -13.33 19.59 7.95
C VAL A 214 -13.58 21.06 7.64
N PRO A 215 -14.29 21.41 6.55
CA PRO A 215 -14.74 22.78 6.33
C PRO A 215 -15.56 23.19 7.56
N SER A 216 -15.08 24.17 8.31
CA SER A 216 -15.88 24.81 9.35
C SER A 216 -17.11 25.43 8.69
N ILE A 217 -18.31 25.05 9.16
CA ILE A 217 -19.53 25.77 8.79
C ILE A 217 -19.32 27.23 9.23
N PRO A 218 -19.46 28.22 8.33
CA PRO A 218 -19.44 29.62 8.74
C PRO A 218 -20.54 29.83 9.78
N THR A 219 -20.16 30.09 11.03
CA THR A 219 -21.11 30.48 12.10
C THR A 219 -21.46 31.97 12.02
N GLY A 220 -21.35 32.56 10.82
CA GLY A 220 -21.78 33.93 10.59
C GLY A 220 -23.30 34.01 10.58
N PRO A 221 -23.90 35.11 11.08
CA PRO A 221 -25.33 35.32 10.92
C PRO A 221 -25.69 35.24 9.43
N ILE A 222 -26.75 34.49 9.12
CA ILE A 222 -27.35 34.47 7.79
C ILE A 222 -27.92 35.88 7.57
N GLU A 223 -27.16 36.76 6.93
CA GLU A 223 -27.71 38.02 6.44
C GLU A 223 -28.73 37.69 5.35
N PHE A 224 -30.01 37.78 5.72
CA PHE A 224 -31.10 37.82 4.76
C PHE A 224 -30.95 39.13 3.98
N GLU A 225 -30.32 39.06 2.82
CA GLU A 225 -30.30 40.17 1.87
C GLU A 225 -31.76 40.43 1.46
N ALA A 226 -32.28 41.57 1.91
CA ALA A 226 -33.66 41.96 1.66
C ALA A 226 -33.91 42.08 0.14
N PRO A 227 -35.11 41.72 -0.36
CA PRO A 227 -35.40 41.82 -1.78
C PRO A 227 -35.23 43.28 -2.23
N LEU A 228 -34.50 43.48 -3.32
CA LEU A 228 -34.36 44.80 -3.95
C LEU A 228 -35.76 45.36 -4.28
N PRO A 229 -36.02 46.65 -4.00
CA PRO A 229 -37.29 47.26 -4.35
C PRO A 229 -37.43 47.24 -5.87
N VAL A 230 -38.54 46.66 -6.34
CA VAL A 230 -38.97 46.75 -7.73
C VAL A 230 -39.40 48.20 -7.97
N GLY A 231 -38.60 48.92 -8.76
CA GLY A 231 -38.89 50.25 -9.29
C GLY A 231 -38.90 50.22 -10.80
#